data_AF-A0A5C7MQJ2-F1
#
_entry.id   AF-A0A5C7MQJ2-F1
#
_cell.length_a   1.000
_cell.length_b   1.000
_cell.length_c   1.000
_cell.angle_alpha   90.00
_cell.angle_beta   90.00
_cell.angle_gamma   90.00
#
_symmetry.space_group_name_H-M   'P 1'
#
loop_
_entity.id
_entity.type
_entity.pdbx_description
1 polymer ?
#
loop_
_entity_poly.entity_id
_entity_poly.type
_entity_poly.pdbx_seq_one_letter_code
_entity_poly.pdbx_strand_id
1 'polypeptide(L)' 'MPRHPGTEHLLSLFEYEHLPTHLQPVSKQIAESAAYLTGLLGDGPELTAGLRKLVEAKDCFVRQAVIDARSGS' A
#
# COMPACT_ATOMS: atom_id res chain seq x y z
N MET A 1 -19.43 7.55 9.93
CA MET A 1 -18.48 7.89 11.01
C MET A 1 -17.11 8.04 10.39
N PRO A 2 -16.29 9.01 10.84
CA PRO A 2 -14.90 9.09 10.41
C PRO A 2 -14.14 7.82 10.81
N ARG A 3 -13.09 7.49 10.06
CA ARG A 3 -12.25 6.31 10.35
C ARG A 3 -11.45 6.54 11.62
N HIS A 4 -11.01 5.46 12.23
CA HIS A 4 -10.05 5.52 13.33
C HIS A 4 -8.74 6.17 12.82
N PRO A 5 -8.13 7.13 13.54
CA PRO A 5 -6.93 7.83 13.09
C PRO A 5 -5.76 6.90 12.71
N GLY A 6 -5.63 5.77 13.40
CA GLY A 6 -4.64 4.74 13.06
C GLY A 6 -4.90 4.05 11.71
N THR A 7 -6.16 3.89 11.31
CA THR A 7 -6.52 3.38 9.98
C THR A 7 -6.19 4.43 8.92
N GLU A 8 -6.56 5.70 9.16
CA GLU A 8 -6.30 6.81 8.23
C GLU A 8 -4.81 7.00 7.98
N HIS A 9 -3.99 6.95 9.05
CA HIS A 9 -2.55 7.02 8.94
C HIS A 9 -1.95 5.88 8.10
N LEU A 10 -2.46 4.66 8.24
CA LEU A 10 -1.99 3.55 7.40
C LEU A 10 -2.45 3.71 5.95
N LEU A 11 -3.65 4.23 5.71
CA LEU A 11 -4.18 4.47 4.38
C LEU A 11 -3.34 5.47 3.58
N SER A 12 -2.83 6.54 4.22
CA SER A 12 -1.96 7.50 3.54
C SER A 12 -0.63 6.90 3.07
N LEU A 13 -0.18 5.80 3.67
CA LEU A 13 1.04 5.10 3.24
C LEU A 13 0.85 4.35 1.90
N PHE A 14 -0.37 4.21 1.39
CA PHE A 14 -0.62 3.58 0.09
C PHE A 14 -0.64 4.57 -1.09
N GLU A 15 -0.43 5.86 -0.84
CA GLU A 15 -0.21 6.81 -1.93
C GLU A 15 0.95 6.34 -2.81
N TYR A 16 0.74 6.36 -4.13
CA TYR A 16 1.72 5.84 -5.09
C TYR A 16 2.04 6.80 -6.23
N GLU A 17 1.24 7.85 -6.42
CA GLU A 17 1.39 8.78 -7.56
C GLU A 17 2.70 9.58 -7.50
N HIS A 18 3.26 9.76 -6.30
CA HIS A 18 4.56 10.40 -6.10
C HIS A 18 5.75 9.53 -6.52
N LEU A 19 5.54 8.23 -6.76
CA LEU A 19 6.60 7.33 -7.20
C LEU A 19 6.91 7.55 -8.69
N PRO A 20 8.16 7.31 -9.12
CA PRO A 20 8.49 7.21 -10.54
C PRO A 20 7.54 6.28 -11.31
N THR A 21 7.20 6.63 -12.55
CA THR A 21 6.16 5.94 -13.35
C THR A 21 6.35 4.42 -13.44
N HIS A 22 7.60 3.93 -13.50
CA HIS A 22 7.90 2.50 -13.57
C HIS A 22 7.66 1.74 -12.25
N LEU A 23 7.53 2.43 -11.12
CA LEU A 23 7.26 1.84 -9.80
C LEU A 23 5.78 1.94 -9.41
N GLN A 24 5.01 2.82 -10.05
CA GLN A 24 3.59 3.02 -9.74
C GLN A 24 2.75 1.75 -9.90
N PRO A 25 2.90 0.91 -10.96
CA PRO A 25 2.02 -0.24 -11.16
C PRO A 25 2.02 -1.23 -9.98
N VAL A 26 3.20 -1.54 -9.42
CA VAL A 26 3.31 -2.49 -8.30
C VAL A 26 2.74 -1.92 -7.01
N SER A 27 2.95 -0.63 -6.76
CA SER A 27 2.41 0.06 -5.57
C SER A 27 0.89 0.23 -5.66
N LYS A 28 0.39 0.60 -6.84
CA LYS A 28 -1.04 0.78 -7.14
C LYS A 28 -1.86 -0.48 -6.84
N GLN A 29 -1.37 -1.66 -7.24
CA GLN A 29 -2.09 -2.93 -6.99
C GLN A 29 -2.36 -3.17 -5.50
N ILE A 30 -1.41 -2.80 -4.65
CA ILE A 30 -1.54 -2.94 -3.19
C ILE A 30 -2.44 -1.84 -2.62
N ALA A 31 -2.34 -0.61 -3.14
CA ALA A 31 -3.20 0.50 -2.76
C ALA A 31 -4.68 0.22 -3.04
N GLU A 32 -5.00 -0.34 -4.22
CA GLU A 32 -6.36 -0.75 -4.58
C GLU A 32 -6.89 -1.85 -3.67
N SER A 33 -6.03 -2.81 -3.27
CA SER A 33 -6.39 -3.86 -2.31
C SER A 33 -6.71 -3.29 -0.93
N ALA A 34 -5.90 -2.33 -0.44
CA ALA A 34 -6.16 -1.65 0.82
C ALA A 34 -7.45 -0.82 0.77
N ALA A 35 -7.71 -0.11 -0.33
CA ALA A 35 -8.93 0.65 -0.54
C ALA A 35 -10.19 -0.25 -0.57
N TYR A 36 -10.11 -1.39 -1.28
CA TYR A 36 -11.19 -2.37 -1.33
C TYR A 36 -11.52 -2.95 0.06
N LEU A 37 -10.50 -3.44 0.79
CA LEU A 37 -10.69 -4.06 2.10
C LEU A 37 -11.20 -3.06 3.14
N THR A 38 -10.70 -1.82 3.12
CA THR A 38 -11.23 -0.78 4.00
C THR A 38 -12.66 -0.44 3.64
N GLY A 39 -13.02 -0.31 2.36
CA GLY A 39 -14.40 -0.09 1.93
C GLY A 39 -15.39 -1.15 2.43
N LEU A 40 -14.95 -2.41 2.56
CA LEU A 40 -15.78 -3.53 2.99
C LEU A 40 -15.84 -3.70 4.52
N LEU A 41 -14.77 -3.35 5.24
CA LEU A 41 -14.59 -3.69 6.66
C LEU A 41 -14.68 -2.46 7.57
N GLY A 42 -15.23 -2.68 8.77
CA GLY A 42 -15.18 -1.72 9.86
C GLY A 42 -13.79 -1.61 10.48
N ASP A 43 -13.57 -0.56 11.27
CA ASP A 43 -12.30 -0.38 11.97
C ASP A 43 -12.13 -1.37 13.12
N GLY A 44 -10.91 -1.88 13.27
CA GLY A 44 -10.56 -2.83 14.32
C GLY A 44 -9.09 -3.26 14.26
N PRO A 45 -8.59 -3.95 15.29
CA PRO A 45 -7.18 -4.33 15.38
C PRO A 45 -6.73 -5.18 14.19
N GLU A 46 -7.57 -6.12 13.72
CA GLU A 46 -7.24 -6.98 12.58
C GLU A 46 -7.16 -6.23 11.25
N LEU A 47 -8.02 -5.23 11.04
CA LEU A 47 -7.92 -4.37 9.84
C LEU A 47 -6.58 -3.62 9.85
N THR A 48 -6.23 -2.99 10.99
CA THR A 48 -4.94 -2.29 11.08
C THR A 48 -3.74 -3.23 10.93
N ALA A 49 -3.83 -4.46 11.42
CA ALA A 49 -2.79 -5.47 11.26
C ALA A 49 -2.66 -5.92 9.79
N GLY A 50 -3.77 -6.07 9.08
CA GLY A 50 -3.79 -6.34 7.65
C GLY A 50 -3.18 -5.20 6.83
N LEU A 51 -3.57 -3.95 7.13
CA LEU A 51 -3.02 -2.78 6.46
C LEU A 51 -1.50 -2.65 6.65
N ARG A 52 -0.97 -2.89 7.87
CA ARG A 52 0.50 -2.91 8.07
C ARG A 52 1.19 -3.96 7.20
N LYS A 53 0.64 -5.18 7.12
CA LYS A 53 1.19 -6.24 6.25
C LYS A 53 1.17 -5.84 4.77
N LEU A 54 0.12 -5.15 4.33
CA LEU A 54 0.05 -4.64 2.96
C LEU A 54 1.10 -3.55 2.70
N VAL A 55 1.37 -2.65 3.67
CA VAL A 55 2.46 -1.67 3.54
C VAL A 55 3.81 -2.37 3.40
N GLU A 56 4.08 -3.38 4.23
CA GLU A 56 5.32 -4.18 4.14
C GLU A 56 5.45 -4.89 2.78
N ALA A 57 4.36 -5.49 2.29
CA ALA A 57 4.32 -6.13 0.98
C ALA A 57 4.57 -5.13 -0.16
N LYS A 58 3.92 -3.96 -0.12
CA LYS A 58 4.13 -2.86 -1.07
C LYS A 58 5.61 -2.49 -1.14
N ASP A 59 6.24 -2.26 0.01
CA ASP A 59 7.64 -1.87 0.06
C ASP A 59 8.57 -2.95 -0.50
N CYS A 60 8.30 -4.23 -0.24
CA CYS A 60 9.05 -5.34 -0.83
C CYS A 60 8.93 -5.37 -2.36
N PHE A 61 7.72 -5.23 -2.91
CA PHE A 61 7.52 -5.22 -4.36
C PHE A 61 8.15 -3.98 -5.02
N VAL A 62 8.06 -2.80 -4.40
CA VAL A 62 8.72 -1.59 -4.89
C VAL A 62 10.24 -1.77 -4.90
N ARG A 63 10.84 -2.34 -3.83
CA ARG A 63 12.28 -2.64 -3.82
C ARG A 63 12.69 -3.61 -4.92
N GLN A 64 11.89 -4.65 -5.19
CA GLN A 64 12.16 -5.56 -6.30
C GLN A 64 12.09 -4.84 -7.65
N ALA A 65 11.06 -4.01 -7.88
CA ALA A 65 10.95 -3.23 -9.12
C ALA A 65 12.14 -2.27 -9.33
N VAL A 66 12.70 -1.73 -8.25
CA VAL A 66 13.95 -0.95 -8.31
C VAL A 66 15.16 -1.82 -8.70
N ILE A 67 15.25 -3.05 -8.19
CA ILE A 67 16.31 -3.99 -8.56
C ILE A 67 16.19 -4.34 -10.05
N ASP A 68 15.00 -4.67 -10.51
CA ASP A 68 14.74 -5.03 -11.91
C ASP A 68 15.13 -3.88 -12.86
N ALA A 69 14.78 -2.64 -12.51
CA ALA A 69 15.14 -1.45 -13.29
C ALA A 69 16.67 -1.21 -13.38
N ARG A 70 17.43 -1.62 -12.35
CA ARG A 70 18.90 -1.54 -12.33
C ARG A 70 19.56 -2.68 -13.09
N SER A 71 18.99 -3.88 -13.03
CA SER A 71 19.51 -5.07 -13.71
C SER A 71 19.22 -5.09 -15.21
N GLY A 72 18.26 -4.28 -15.67
CA GLY A 72 17.97 -4.05 -17.09
C GLY A 72 18.77 -2.92 -17.74
N SER A 73 19.82 -2.39 -17.08
CA SER A 73 20.78 -1.41 -17.64
C SER A 73 22.05 -2.09 -18.15
#